data_AF-A0A7S4Q7Q3-F1
#
_entry.id   AF-A0A7S4Q7Q3-F1
#
_cell.length_a   1.000
_cell.length_b   1.000
_cell.length_c   1.000
_cell.angle_alpha   90.00
_cell.angle_beta   90.00
_cell.angle_gamma   90.00
#
_symmetry.space_group_name_H-M   'P 1'
#
loop_
_entity.id
_entity.type
_entity.pdbx_description
1 polymer ?
#
loop_
_entity_poly.entity_id
_entity_poly.type
_entity_poly.pdbx_seq_one_letter_code
_entity_poly.pdbx_strand_id
1 'polypeptide(L)'
;MSAEEPDSPRESSPRRLPIMDDPAGEPLLLYRDPITGHRLLSTAAAGGALQLIFLDVDGVLNRKDFTQSGDFESDALLPECLAELHACLQALPGNRIVLSSTWRSDRELRDAVVAALERLRPGCVVGQTQQHRTFRNDVRSWEVAAFLAMPEVAAAMRRPGSAWCAVDDMDLLRQAQALVLKPEFREVKRILPALQQCFVKTAKADGLDASGGTAIMRALAPA
;
A
#
# COMPACT_ATOMS: atom_id res chain seq x y z
N MET A 1 -31.55 -0.57 -46.58
CA MET A 1 -30.40 -0.95 -45.74
C MET A 1 -30.21 0.17 -44.74
N SER A 2 -30.80 0.02 -43.55
CA SER A 2 -30.67 1.01 -42.48
C SER A 2 -29.33 0.77 -41.80
N ALA A 3 -28.48 1.79 -41.78
CA ALA A 3 -27.23 1.76 -41.03
C ALA A 3 -27.59 1.81 -39.53
N GLU A 4 -27.21 0.76 -38.79
CA GLU A 4 -27.25 0.78 -37.32
C GLU A 4 -26.24 1.82 -36.84
N GLU A 5 -26.70 2.84 -36.11
CA GLU A 5 -25.82 3.80 -35.46
C GLU A 5 -25.01 3.09 -34.37
N PRO A 6 -23.70 3.37 -34.26
CA PRO A 6 -22.85 2.76 -33.25
C PRO A 6 -23.30 3.20 -31.85
N ASP A 7 -23.67 2.22 -31.02
CA ASP A 7 -24.02 2.38 -29.62
C ASP A 7 -22.89 3.13 -28.90
N SER A 8 -23.17 4.37 -28.50
CA SER A 8 -22.17 5.23 -27.86
C SER A 8 -21.80 4.63 -26.50
N PRO A 9 -20.51 4.53 -26.16
CA PRO A 9 -20.07 3.91 -24.92
C PRO A 9 -20.70 4.63 -23.73
N ARG A 10 -21.56 3.93 -23.00
CA ARG A 10 -22.20 4.45 -21.78
C ARG A 10 -21.10 4.94 -20.83
N GLU A 11 -21.15 6.23 -20.49
CA GLU A 11 -20.28 6.81 -19.46
C GLU A 11 -20.42 5.97 -18.19
N SER A 12 -19.33 5.29 -17.80
CA SER A 12 -19.28 4.55 -16.55
C SER A 12 -19.43 5.56 -15.42
N SER A 13 -20.48 5.42 -14.60
CA SER A 13 -20.69 6.29 -13.44
C SER A 13 -19.40 6.42 -12.61
N PRO A 14 -19.08 7.62 -12.09
CA PRO A 14 -17.86 7.84 -11.32
C PRO A 14 -17.82 6.85 -10.16
N ARG A 15 -16.78 6.02 -10.12
CA ARG A 15 -16.61 5.02 -9.05
C ARG A 15 -16.37 5.74 -7.72
N ARG A 16 -17.05 5.27 -6.68
CA ARG A 16 -16.88 5.76 -5.31
C ARG A 16 -15.58 5.20 -4.74
N LEU A 17 -14.85 6.04 -4.01
CA LEU A 17 -13.67 5.62 -3.25
C LEU A 17 -14.08 4.65 -2.12
N PRO A 18 -13.14 3.80 -1.66
CA PRO A 18 -13.32 3.03 -0.44
C PRO A 18 -13.71 3.90 0.75
N ILE A 19 -14.49 3.34 1.67
CA ILE A 19 -14.72 3.96 2.97
C ILE A 19 -13.45 3.74 3.81
N MET A 20 -12.80 4.86 4.17
CA MET A 20 -11.52 4.88 4.87
C MET A 20 -11.63 5.35 6.32
N ASP A 21 -12.74 5.96 6.69
CA ASP A 21 -12.99 6.47 8.04
C ASP A 21 -14.24 5.83 8.63
N ASP A 22 -14.27 5.71 9.95
CA ASP A 22 -15.45 5.30 10.68
C ASP A 22 -16.44 6.49 10.88
N PRO A 23 -17.63 6.27 11.49
CA PRO A 23 -18.59 7.34 11.71
C PRO A 23 -18.09 8.49 12.62
N ALA A 24 -17.05 8.27 13.42
CA ALA A 24 -16.41 9.30 14.23
C ALA A 24 -15.34 10.09 13.46
N GLY A 25 -15.02 9.68 12.22
CA GLY A 25 -13.96 10.26 11.40
C GLY A 25 -12.58 9.69 11.71
N GLU A 26 -12.50 8.61 12.48
CA GLU A 26 -11.25 7.94 12.80
C GLU A 26 -10.86 6.98 11.66
N PRO A 27 -9.57 6.88 11.34
CA PRO A 27 -9.15 6.19 10.15
C PRO A 27 -9.15 4.67 10.35
N LEU A 28 -9.80 3.97 9.42
CA LEU A 28 -9.92 2.51 9.41
C LEU A 28 -8.59 1.87 9.01
N LEU A 29 -8.19 0.83 9.73
CA LEU A 29 -7.05 -0.01 9.31
C LEU A 29 -7.38 -0.85 8.08
N LEU A 30 -8.62 -1.32 7.96
CA LEU A 30 -9.10 -2.07 6.80
C LEU A 30 -10.25 -1.34 6.16
N TYR A 31 -10.07 -0.96 4.90
CA TYR A 31 -11.05 -0.19 4.16
C TYR A 31 -12.25 -1.04 3.78
N ARG A 32 -13.38 -0.37 3.57
CA ARG A 32 -14.64 -1.02 3.21
C ARG A 32 -15.09 -0.61 1.82
N ASP A 33 -15.70 -1.57 1.14
CA ASP A 33 -16.39 -1.33 -0.10
C ASP A 33 -17.59 -0.38 0.14
N PRO A 34 -17.75 0.69 -0.65
CA PRO A 34 -18.76 1.71 -0.41
C PRO A 34 -20.20 1.26 -0.72
N ILE A 35 -20.37 0.11 -1.39
CA ILE A 35 -21.68 -0.43 -1.79
C ILE A 35 -22.12 -1.49 -0.78
N THR A 36 -21.23 -2.44 -0.48
CA THR A 36 -21.53 -3.61 0.36
C THR A 36 -21.18 -3.39 1.83
N GLY A 37 -20.32 -2.42 2.16
CA GLY A 37 -19.80 -2.19 3.50
C GLY A 37 -18.82 -3.28 3.99
N HIS A 38 -18.55 -4.30 3.16
CA HIS A 38 -17.62 -5.37 3.47
C HIS A 38 -16.17 -4.88 3.43
N ARG A 39 -15.29 -5.47 4.24
CA ARG A 39 -13.86 -5.17 4.21
C ARG A 39 -13.26 -5.61 2.87
N LEU A 40 -12.56 -4.70 2.20
CA LEU A 40 -11.93 -4.97 0.90
C LEU A 40 -10.91 -6.11 0.99
N LEU A 41 -10.21 -6.22 2.12
CA LEU A 41 -9.30 -7.35 2.39
C LEU A 41 -10.04 -8.69 2.38
N SER A 42 -11.23 -8.79 2.97
CA SER A 42 -12.00 -10.03 3.02
C SER A 42 -12.44 -10.45 1.61
N THR A 43 -12.86 -9.48 0.79
CA THR A 43 -13.20 -9.71 -0.62
C THR A 43 -11.97 -10.14 -1.43
N ALA A 44 -10.83 -9.50 -1.22
CA ALA A 44 -9.57 -9.86 -1.88
C ALA A 44 -9.11 -11.26 -1.49
N ALA A 45 -9.16 -11.59 -0.19
CA ALA A 45 -8.82 -12.91 0.31
C ALA A 45 -9.79 -13.97 -0.20
N ALA A 46 -11.08 -13.70 -0.38
CA ALA A 46 -12.02 -14.69 -0.92
C ALA A 46 -11.61 -15.20 -2.33
N GLY A 47 -10.88 -14.39 -3.10
CA GLY A 47 -10.43 -14.72 -4.46
C GLY A 47 -9.18 -15.61 -4.55
N GLY A 48 -8.52 -15.95 -3.44
CA GLY A 48 -7.36 -16.86 -3.47
C GLY A 48 -6.26 -16.53 -2.46
N ALA A 49 -5.01 -16.65 -2.93
CA ALA A 49 -3.81 -16.27 -2.20
C ALA A 49 -3.72 -14.74 -2.05
N LEU A 50 -3.37 -14.27 -0.85
CA LEU A 50 -3.28 -12.84 -0.59
C LEU A 50 -1.86 -12.34 -0.86
N GLN A 51 -1.74 -11.33 -1.72
CA GLN A 51 -0.47 -10.66 -2.00
C GLN A 51 -0.56 -9.20 -1.51
N LEU A 52 0.30 -8.77 -0.59
CA LEU A 52 0.25 -7.40 -0.03
C LEU A 52 1.50 -6.59 -0.38
N ILE A 53 1.30 -5.33 -0.78
CA ILE A 53 2.33 -4.31 -0.90
C ILE A 53 2.10 -3.30 0.22
N PHE A 54 2.99 -3.28 1.22
CA PHE A 54 3.04 -2.22 2.21
C PHE A 54 3.81 -1.05 1.60
N LEU A 55 3.08 0.02 1.28
CA LEU A 55 3.58 1.07 0.41
C LEU A 55 3.79 2.37 1.20
N ASP A 56 5.03 2.83 1.31
CA ASP A 56 5.29 4.24 1.61
C ASP A 56 4.98 5.12 0.39
N VAL A 57 4.74 6.40 0.62
CA VAL A 57 4.52 7.44 -0.39
C VAL A 57 5.75 8.32 -0.50
N ASP A 58 6.27 8.79 0.64
CA ASP A 58 7.42 9.67 0.69
C ASP A 58 8.67 8.95 0.17
N GLY A 59 9.32 9.47 -0.88
CA GLY A 59 10.50 8.85 -1.49
C GLY A 59 10.23 7.54 -2.26
N VAL A 60 8.97 7.16 -2.42
CA VAL A 60 8.53 6.00 -3.22
C VAL A 60 7.67 6.46 -4.39
N LEU A 61 6.58 7.18 -4.12
CA LEU A 61 5.69 7.71 -5.15
C LEU A 61 5.86 9.22 -5.37
N ASN A 62 6.62 9.90 -4.51
CA ASN A 62 7.00 11.29 -4.68
C ASN A 62 8.52 11.44 -4.51
N ARG A 63 9.05 12.60 -4.87
CA ARG A 63 10.42 13.03 -4.51
C ARG A 63 10.29 14.19 -3.55
N LYS A 64 10.84 14.06 -2.34
CA LYS A 64 10.91 15.17 -1.37
C LYS A 64 12.08 16.13 -1.66
N ASP A 65 12.34 16.37 -2.94
CA ASP A 65 13.45 17.16 -3.45
C ASP A 65 12.95 18.52 -3.95
N PHE A 66 12.14 19.22 -3.17
CA PHE A 66 11.90 20.66 -3.36
C PHE A 66 12.06 21.37 -2.02
N THR A 67 13.32 21.64 -1.69
CA THR A 67 13.80 22.45 -0.57
C THR A 67 13.51 23.95 -0.73
N GLN A 68 12.47 24.33 -1.49
CA GLN A 68 11.94 25.69 -1.46
C GLN A 68 10.56 25.64 -0.82
N SER A 69 10.62 25.77 0.51
CA SER A 69 9.52 26.00 1.44
C SER A 69 8.40 26.85 0.84
N GLY A 70 7.27 26.24 0.50
CA GLY A 70 6.03 26.95 0.21
C GLY A 70 5.09 26.28 -0.79
N ASP A 71 5.61 25.46 -1.71
CA ASP A 71 4.79 24.92 -2.80
C ASP A 71 4.23 23.55 -2.47
N PHE A 72 2.89 23.46 -2.41
CA PHE A 72 2.12 22.22 -2.36
C PHE A 72 2.45 21.24 -3.51
N GLU A 73 3.21 21.67 -4.53
CA GLU A 73 3.73 20.80 -5.60
C GLU A 73 4.77 19.78 -5.10
N SER A 74 5.43 19.99 -3.95
CA SER A 74 6.40 19.01 -3.41
C SER A 74 5.75 17.71 -2.93
N ASP A 75 4.43 17.72 -2.72
CA ASP A 75 3.62 16.56 -2.38
C ASP A 75 2.91 15.98 -3.63
N ALA A 76 3.38 16.30 -4.83
CA ALA A 76 2.85 15.68 -6.04
C ALA A 76 3.34 14.23 -6.18
N LEU A 77 2.42 13.32 -6.49
CA LEU A 77 2.76 11.96 -6.90
C LEU A 77 3.38 12.00 -8.31
N LEU A 78 4.50 11.31 -8.48
CA LEU A 78 5.24 11.26 -9.73
C LEU A 78 4.58 10.30 -10.73
N PRO A 79 4.23 10.77 -11.95
CA PRO A 79 3.61 9.93 -12.97
C PRO A 79 4.43 8.68 -13.31
N GLU A 80 5.76 8.79 -13.36
CA GLU A 80 6.64 7.65 -13.65
C GLU A 80 6.61 6.58 -12.56
N CYS A 81 6.59 6.96 -11.29
CA CYS A 81 6.50 6.02 -10.17
C CYS A 81 5.13 5.34 -10.12
N LEU A 82 4.07 6.09 -10.42
CA LEU A 82 2.72 5.55 -10.55
C LEU A 82 2.61 4.58 -11.74
N ALA A 83 3.27 4.87 -12.87
CA ALA A 83 3.30 3.99 -14.03
C ALA A 83 4.00 2.67 -13.71
N GLU A 84 5.11 2.70 -12.97
CA GLU A 84 5.82 1.50 -12.54
C GLU A 84 5.00 0.68 -11.54
N LEU A 85 4.38 1.33 -10.55
CA LEU A 85 3.47 0.65 -9.64
C LEU A 85 2.30 0.03 -10.40
N HIS A 86 1.73 0.74 -11.36
CA HIS A 86 0.67 0.22 -12.22
C HIS A 86 1.11 -1.04 -12.98
N ALA A 87 2.32 -1.05 -13.56
CA ALA A 87 2.86 -2.23 -14.21
C ALA A 87 2.94 -3.43 -13.24
N CYS A 88 3.38 -3.20 -11.99
CA CYS A 88 3.37 -4.23 -10.95
C CYS A 88 1.96 -4.73 -10.60
N LEU A 89 0.98 -3.83 -10.51
CA LEU A 89 -0.43 -4.19 -10.26
C LEU A 89 -1.04 -4.99 -11.41
N GLN A 90 -0.64 -4.74 -12.65
CA GLN A 90 -1.12 -5.51 -13.81
C GLN A 90 -0.45 -6.88 -13.92
N ALA A 91 0.85 -6.97 -13.61
CA ALA A 91 1.59 -8.24 -13.66
C ALA A 91 1.10 -9.26 -12.62
N LEU A 92 0.62 -8.80 -11.47
CA LEU A 92 0.14 -9.64 -10.37
C LEU A 92 -1.29 -9.22 -9.95
N PRO A 93 -2.34 -9.71 -10.62
CA PRO A 93 -3.73 -9.28 -10.36
C PRO A 93 -4.21 -9.50 -8.91
N GLY A 94 -3.57 -10.41 -8.19
CA GLY A 94 -3.85 -10.73 -6.79
C GLY A 94 -3.25 -9.75 -5.77
N ASN A 95 -2.27 -8.93 -6.15
CA ASN A 95 -1.63 -8.01 -5.21
C ASN A 95 -2.59 -6.93 -4.73
N ARG A 96 -2.40 -6.40 -3.52
CA ARG A 96 -3.21 -5.33 -2.92
C ARG A 96 -2.29 -4.41 -2.14
N ILE A 97 -2.67 -3.15 -2.02
CA ILE A 97 -1.90 -2.12 -1.35
C ILE A 97 -2.45 -1.91 0.05
N VAL A 98 -1.52 -1.85 1.01
CA VAL A 98 -1.75 -1.35 2.36
C VAL A 98 -0.90 -0.10 2.51
N LEU A 99 -1.52 1.05 2.78
CA LEU A 99 -0.77 2.28 2.99
C LEU A 99 0.07 2.19 4.26
N SER A 100 1.36 2.42 4.09
CA SER A 100 2.36 2.33 5.14
C SER A 100 3.22 3.58 5.06
N SER A 101 2.57 4.75 5.22
CA SER A 101 3.16 6.09 5.06
C SER A 101 2.62 7.07 6.09
N THR A 102 3.41 8.06 6.51
CA THR A 102 2.94 9.16 7.39
C THR A 102 1.72 9.88 6.84
N TRP A 103 1.57 9.93 5.51
CA TRP A 103 0.43 10.52 4.80
C TRP A 103 -0.92 9.96 5.23
N ARG A 104 -0.97 8.71 5.71
CA ARG A 104 -2.20 8.08 6.19
C ARG A 104 -2.80 8.76 7.43
N SER A 105 -2.01 9.56 8.14
CA SER A 105 -2.46 10.33 9.31
C SER A 105 -3.12 11.65 8.94
N ASP A 106 -2.95 12.11 7.70
CA ASP A 106 -3.61 13.29 7.16
C ASP A 106 -4.74 12.85 6.23
N ARG A 107 -5.96 13.34 6.46
CA ARG A 107 -7.13 12.91 5.71
C ARG A 107 -7.06 13.32 4.24
N GLU A 108 -6.64 14.54 3.95
CA GLU A 108 -6.62 15.07 2.58
C GLU A 108 -5.56 14.35 1.75
N LEU A 109 -4.36 14.16 2.32
CA LEU A 109 -3.28 13.41 1.67
C LEU A 109 -3.64 11.93 1.48
N ARG A 110 -4.28 11.31 2.48
CA ARG A 110 -4.76 9.93 2.38
C ARG A 110 -5.81 9.79 1.28
N ASP A 111 -6.79 10.68 1.22
CA ASP A 111 -7.83 10.65 0.20
C ASP A 111 -7.23 10.84 -1.21
N ALA A 112 -6.27 11.77 -1.35
CA ALA A 112 -5.57 12.02 -2.61
C ALA A 112 -4.77 10.79 -3.08
N VAL A 113 -3.98 10.15 -2.21
CA VAL A 113 -3.20 8.97 -2.59
C VAL A 113 -4.10 7.76 -2.88
N VAL A 114 -5.14 7.51 -2.08
CA VAL A 114 -6.07 6.41 -2.35
C VAL A 114 -6.80 6.63 -3.66
N ALA A 115 -7.24 7.86 -3.96
CA ALA A 115 -7.85 8.17 -5.24
C ALA A 115 -6.89 7.93 -6.41
N ALA A 116 -5.61 8.28 -6.27
CA ALA A 116 -4.61 8.02 -7.30
C ALA A 116 -4.39 6.52 -7.53
N LEU A 117 -4.24 5.73 -6.47
CA LEU A 117 -4.04 4.29 -6.55
C LEU A 117 -5.26 3.55 -7.12
N GLU A 118 -6.46 3.95 -6.71
CA GLU A 118 -7.72 3.38 -7.22
C GLU A 118 -7.95 3.69 -8.71
N ARG A 119 -7.38 4.78 -9.23
CA ARG A 119 -7.34 5.04 -10.68
C ARG A 119 -6.40 4.08 -11.42
N LEU A 120 -5.31 3.62 -10.80
CA LEU A 120 -4.41 2.64 -11.40
C LEU A 120 -5.10 1.28 -11.53
N ARG A 121 -5.72 0.82 -10.45
CA ARG A 121 -6.53 -0.40 -10.47
C ARG A 121 -7.60 -0.35 -9.37
N PRO A 122 -8.89 -0.37 -9.72
CA PRO A 122 -9.95 -0.31 -8.72
C PRO A 122 -9.92 -1.50 -7.75
N GLY A 123 -10.18 -1.22 -6.48
CA GLY A 123 -10.13 -2.16 -5.36
C GLY A 123 -8.71 -2.62 -5.02
N CYS A 124 -7.67 -1.90 -5.47
CA CYS A 124 -6.30 -2.28 -5.15
C CYS A 124 -5.91 -1.89 -3.73
N VAL A 125 -6.50 -0.85 -3.13
CA VAL A 125 -6.16 -0.43 -1.76
C VAL A 125 -7.10 -1.07 -0.76
N VAL A 126 -6.56 -1.89 0.15
CA VAL A 126 -7.37 -2.69 1.10
C VAL A 126 -7.30 -2.18 2.54
N GLY A 127 -6.40 -1.26 2.83
CA GLY A 127 -6.24 -0.71 4.17
C GLY A 127 -4.98 0.11 4.35
N GLN A 128 -4.60 0.29 5.62
CA GLN A 128 -3.43 1.02 6.05
C GLN A 128 -2.88 0.45 7.36
N THR A 129 -1.59 0.64 7.59
CA THR A 129 -0.97 0.28 8.86
C THR A 129 -1.41 1.22 9.98
N GLN A 130 -1.43 0.74 11.22
CA GLN A 130 -1.71 1.60 12.37
C GLN A 130 -0.59 2.63 12.58
N GLN A 131 -0.93 3.80 13.11
CA GLN A 131 0.05 4.79 13.53
C GLN A 131 0.54 4.44 14.94
N HIS A 132 1.84 4.23 15.11
CA HIS A 132 2.39 4.07 16.45
C HIS A 132 2.24 5.37 17.26
N ARG A 133 1.87 5.24 18.54
CA ARG A 133 1.57 6.35 19.48
C ARG A 133 2.67 7.42 19.64
N THR A 134 3.90 7.10 19.25
CA THR A 134 5.04 8.02 19.36
C THR A 134 5.26 8.85 18.10
N PHE A 135 4.54 8.59 17.01
CA PHE A 135 4.70 9.28 15.72
C PHE A 135 6.13 9.27 15.17
N ARG A 136 6.90 8.23 15.52
CA ARG A 136 8.29 8.09 15.08
C ARG A 136 8.33 7.34 13.75
N ASN A 137 9.25 7.72 12.87
CA ASN A 137 9.41 7.01 11.60
C ASN A 137 10.17 5.69 11.72
N ASP A 138 10.95 5.50 12.79
CA ASP A 138 11.76 4.29 12.99
C ASP A 138 10.99 3.08 13.53
N VAL A 139 9.66 3.16 13.59
CA VAL A 139 8.76 2.08 14.03
C VAL A 139 7.94 1.49 12.88
N ARG A 140 8.17 1.91 11.63
CA ARG A 140 7.40 1.47 10.46
C ARG A 140 7.38 -0.05 10.29
N SER A 141 8.52 -0.71 10.52
CA SER A 141 8.60 -2.18 10.50
C SER A 141 7.71 -2.85 11.56
N TRP A 142 7.49 -2.20 12.72
CA TRP A 142 6.50 -2.67 13.70
C TRP A 142 5.07 -2.44 13.23
N GLU A 143 4.77 -1.32 12.58
CA GLU A 143 3.43 -1.01 12.05
C GLU A 143 3.01 -2.07 11.02
N VAL A 144 3.94 -2.47 10.14
CA VAL A 144 3.78 -3.60 9.22
C VAL A 144 3.59 -4.92 9.97
N ALA A 145 4.45 -5.22 10.95
CA ALA A 145 4.35 -6.45 11.75
C ALA A 145 3.00 -6.58 12.47
N ALA A 146 2.50 -5.47 13.02
CA ALA A 146 1.24 -5.42 13.72
C ALA A 146 0.05 -5.60 12.77
N PHE A 147 0.09 -5.01 11.57
CA PHE A 147 -0.92 -5.24 10.55
C PHE A 147 -0.96 -6.71 10.12
N LEU A 148 0.21 -7.32 9.86
CA LEU A 148 0.33 -8.74 9.53
C LEU A 148 -0.17 -9.66 10.66
N ALA A 149 -0.09 -9.22 11.91
CA ALA A 149 -0.56 -9.95 13.09
C ALA A 149 -2.08 -9.84 13.32
N MET A 150 -2.79 -8.97 12.60
CA MET A 150 -4.25 -8.90 12.69
C MET A 150 -4.88 -10.26 12.35
N PRO A 151 -5.83 -10.78 13.14
CA PRO A 151 -6.29 -12.17 12.98
C PRO A 151 -6.75 -12.54 11.57
N GLU A 152 -7.48 -11.64 10.90
CA GLU A 152 -7.97 -11.85 9.53
C GLU A 152 -6.85 -11.79 8.48
N VAL A 153 -5.87 -10.90 8.65
CA VAL A 153 -4.70 -10.79 7.78
C VAL A 153 -3.83 -12.03 7.94
N ALA A 154 -3.50 -12.40 9.18
CA ALA A 154 -2.72 -13.58 9.50
C ALA A 154 -3.37 -14.87 8.98
N ALA A 155 -4.71 -14.98 9.06
CA ALA A 155 -5.44 -16.12 8.50
C ALA A 155 -5.36 -16.17 6.97
N ALA A 156 -5.48 -15.03 6.28
CA ALA A 156 -5.34 -14.95 4.83
C ALA A 156 -3.90 -15.26 4.38
N MET A 157 -2.90 -14.71 5.08
CA MET A 157 -1.48 -14.88 4.78
C MET A 157 -0.96 -16.31 4.99
N ARG A 158 -1.67 -17.15 5.75
CA ARG A 158 -1.32 -18.58 5.90
C ARG A 158 -1.67 -19.44 4.68
N ARG A 159 -2.40 -18.90 3.71
CA ARG A 159 -2.81 -19.66 2.52
C ARG A 159 -1.63 -19.84 1.58
N PRO A 160 -1.46 -21.02 0.95
CA PRO A 160 -0.40 -21.26 -0.04
C PRO A 160 -0.38 -20.19 -1.13
N GLY A 161 0.82 -19.72 -1.48
CA GLY A 161 1.02 -18.65 -2.47
C GLY A 161 0.78 -17.22 -1.95
N SER A 162 0.38 -17.04 -0.69
CA SER A 162 0.27 -15.70 -0.12
C SER A 162 1.67 -15.12 0.13
N ALA A 163 1.83 -13.83 -0.18
CA ALA A 163 3.12 -13.15 -0.09
C ALA A 163 2.90 -11.69 0.31
N TRP A 164 3.96 -11.03 0.76
CA TRP A 164 3.92 -9.60 1.01
C TRP A 164 5.29 -8.99 0.75
N CYS A 165 5.32 -7.70 0.45
CA CYS A 165 6.54 -6.91 0.39
C CYS A 165 6.32 -5.54 1.04
N ALA A 166 7.39 -4.93 1.53
CA ALA A 166 7.39 -3.54 2.00
C ALA A 166 8.24 -2.71 1.06
N VAL A 167 7.72 -1.57 0.61
CA VAL A 167 8.37 -0.64 -0.33
C VAL A 167 8.50 0.71 0.35
N ASP A 168 9.73 1.13 0.59
CA ASP A 168 10.04 2.29 1.44
C ASP A 168 11.41 2.87 1.08
N ASP A 169 11.60 4.18 1.23
CA ASP A 169 12.90 4.83 1.01
C ASP A 169 13.81 4.69 2.24
N MET A 170 13.21 4.52 3.42
CA MET A 170 13.93 4.31 4.67
C MET A 170 14.49 2.90 4.78
N ASP A 171 15.57 2.74 5.55
CA ASP A 171 16.16 1.43 5.81
C ASP A 171 15.36 0.62 6.86
N LEU A 172 14.25 0.01 6.44
CA LEU A 172 13.37 -0.74 7.34
C LEU A 172 14.07 -1.94 7.99
N LEU A 173 15.07 -2.54 7.33
CA LEU A 173 15.85 -3.64 7.90
C LEU A 173 16.69 -3.19 9.09
N ARG A 174 17.41 -2.08 8.93
CA ARG A 174 18.19 -1.48 10.03
C ARG A 174 17.29 -1.07 11.18
N GLN A 175 16.13 -0.47 10.90
CA GLN A 175 15.15 -0.12 11.93
C GLN A 175 14.65 -1.36 12.66
N ALA A 176 14.23 -2.39 11.94
CA ALA A 176 13.73 -3.63 12.51
C ALA A 176 14.77 -4.29 13.43
N GLN A 177 16.03 -4.34 13.01
CA GLN A 177 17.15 -4.84 13.82
C GLN A 177 17.33 -4.06 15.14
N ALA A 178 17.13 -2.73 15.12
CA ALA A 178 17.19 -1.92 16.33
C ALA A 178 15.97 -2.17 17.24
N LEU A 179 14.78 -2.37 16.65
CA LEU A 179 13.55 -2.61 17.41
C LEU A 179 13.52 -3.98 18.09
N VAL A 180 14.07 -5.04 17.49
CA VAL A 180 14.04 -6.39 18.11
C VAL A 180 14.81 -6.49 19.43
N LEU A 181 15.67 -5.51 19.73
CA LEU A 181 16.37 -5.41 21.01
C LEU A 181 15.46 -4.93 22.16
N LYS A 182 14.28 -4.40 21.83
CA LYS A 182 13.34 -3.80 22.77
C LYS A 182 12.16 -4.75 23.03
N PRO A 183 11.86 -5.10 24.29
CA PRO A 183 10.86 -6.12 24.63
C PRO A 183 9.42 -5.86 24.16
N GLU A 184 9.07 -4.61 23.85
CA GLU A 184 7.75 -4.18 23.39
C GLU A 184 7.52 -4.36 21.88
N PHE A 185 8.56 -4.68 21.11
CA PHE A 185 8.49 -4.87 19.64
C PHE A 185 8.68 -6.35 19.22
N ARG A 186 8.08 -7.30 19.97
CA ARG A 186 8.28 -8.75 19.75
C ARG A 186 7.79 -9.22 18.38
N GLU A 187 6.81 -8.54 17.84
CA GLU A 187 6.16 -8.81 16.56
C GLU A 187 7.15 -8.57 15.41
N VAL A 188 8.02 -7.56 15.52
CA VAL A 188 9.08 -7.30 14.55
C VAL A 188 10.03 -8.49 14.46
N LYS A 189 10.36 -9.11 15.59
CA LYS A 189 11.24 -10.28 15.64
C LYS A 189 10.68 -11.45 14.83
N ARG A 190 9.34 -11.60 14.77
CA ARG A 190 8.69 -12.66 14.00
C ARG A 190 8.80 -12.44 12.50
N ILE A 191 8.71 -11.18 12.04
CA ILE A 191 8.74 -10.87 10.61
C ILE A 191 10.14 -10.59 10.07
N LEU A 192 11.13 -10.32 10.91
CA LEU A 192 12.47 -9.91 10.49
C LEU A 192 13.11 -10.84 9.44
N PRO A 193 13.06 -12.18 9.55
CA PRO A 193 13.59 -13.06 8.52
C PRO A 193 12.88 -12.91 7.17
N ALA A 194 11.55 -12.73 7.17
CA ALA A 194 10.78 -12.51 5.95
C ALA A 194 11.06 -11.11 5.36
N LEU A 195 11.15 -10.09 6.22
CA LEU A 195 11.44 -8.71 5.81
C LEU A 195 12.76 -8.61 5.03
N GLN A 196 13.78 -9.43 5.36
CA GLN A 196 15.04 -9.49 4.60
C GLN A 196 14.86 -9.88 3.13
N GLN A 197 13.82 -10.66 2.83
CA GLN A 197 13.55 -11.19 1.50
C GLN A 197 12.53 -10.33 0.74
N CYS A 198 11.68 -9.63 1.47
CA CYS A 198 10.55 -8.90 0.88
C CYS A 198 10.59 -7.38 1.07
N PHE A 199 11.68 -6.84 1.62
CA PHE A 199 11.90 -5.40 1.64
C PHE A 199 12.49 -4.92 0.31
N VAL A 200 11.83 -3.94 -0.30
CA VAL A 200 12.26 -3.24 -1.51
C VAL A 200 12.58 -1.80 -1.11
N LYS A 201 13.86 -1.47 -1.09
CA LYS A 201 14.32 -0.12 -0.79
C LYS A 201 14.32 0.73 -2.06
N THR A 202 13.68 1.89 -2.02
CA THR A 202 13.81 2.90 -3.08
C THR A 202 14.92 3.90 -2.72
N ALA A 203 15.45 4.57 -3.72
CA ALA A 203 16.26 5.76 -3.50
C ALA A 203 15.32 6.96 -3.45
N LYS A 204 15.33 7.72 -2.36
CA LYS A 204 14.44 8.87 -2.16
C LYS A 204 14.44 9.88 -3.32
N ALA A 205 15.61 10.09 -3.93
CA ALA A 205 15.79 11.02 -5.04
C ALA A 205 15.19 10.51 -6.36
N ASP A 206 15.02 9.19 -6.50
CA ASP A 206 14.56 8.56 -7.73
C ASP A 206 13.08 8.18 -7.63
N GLY A 207 12.65 7.70 -6.46
CA GLY A 207 11.33 7.10 -6.22
C GLY A 207 11.32 5.61 -6.59
N LEU A 208 10.12 5.10 -6.89
CA LEU A 208 9.94 3.76 -7.44
C LEU A 208 10.30 3.75 -8.93
N ASP A 209 11.30 2.96 -9.28
CA ASP A 209 11.79 2.75 -10.65
C ASP A 209 11.62 1.30 -11.11
N ALA A 210 12.02 1.00 -12.35
CA ALA A 210 11.91 -0.35 -12.94
C ALA A 210 12.65 -1.44 -12.14
N SER A 211 13.74 -1.09 -11.44
CA SER A 211 14.47 -2.01 -10.57
C SER A 211 13.63 -2.36 -9.34
N GLY A 212 13.05 -1.33 -8.70
CA GLY A 212 12.11 -1.48 -7.60
C GLY A 212 10.87 -2.29 -7.99
N GLY A 213 10.28 -2.02 -9.15
CA GLY A 213 9.15 -2.81 -9.67
C GLY A 213 9.50 -4.27 -9.90
N THR A 214 10.67 -4.55 -10.49
CA THR A 214 11.20 -5.91 -10.63
C THR A 214 11.38 -6.61 -9.27
N ALA A 215 11.87 -5.89 -8.26
CA ALA A 215 12.04 -6.42 -6.91
C ALA A 215 10.69 -6.71 -6.24
N ILE A 216 9.68 -5.85 -6.41
CA ILE A 216 8.31 -6.09 -5.93
C ILE A 216 7.75 -7.38 -6.54
N MET A 217 7.85 -7.54 -7.87
CA MET A 217 7.35 -8.73 -8.55
C MET A 217 8.03 -10.00 -8.06
N ARG A 218 9.35 -9.96 -7.84
CA ARG A 218 10.11 -11.09 -7.30
C ARG A 218 9.69 -11.43 -5.88
N ALA A 219 9.50 -10.44 -5.01
CA ALA A 219 9.10 -10.65 -3.63
C ALA A 219 7.68 -11.23 -3.48
N LEU A 220 6.81 -10.98 -4.47
CA LEU A 220 5.43 -11.46 -4.49
C LEU A 220 5.22 -12.72 -5.34
N ALA A 221 6.23 -13.17 -6.09
CA ALA A 221 6.14 -14.38 -6.88
C ALA A 221 5.85 -15.59 -5.97
N PRO A 222 4.96 -16.52 -6.36
CA PRO A 222 4.74 -17.75 -5.62
C PRO A 222 6.06 -18.52 -5.45
N ALA A 223 6.34 -18.96 -4.23
CA ALA A 223 7.45 -19.86 -3.92
C ALA A 223 7.21 -21.28 -4.47
#